data_AF-A0A9E3AZN6-F1
#
_entry.id   AF-A0A9E3AZN6-F1
#
_cell.length_a   1.000
_cell.length_b   1.000
_cell.length_c   1.000
_cell.angle_alpha   90.00
_cell.angle_beta   90.00
_cell.angle_gamma   90.00
#
_symmetry.space_group_name_H-M   'P 1'
#
loop_
_entity.id
_entity.type
_entity.pdbx_description
1 polymer ?
#
loop_
_entity_poly.entity_id
_entity_poly.type
_entity_poly.pdbx_seq_one_letter_code
_entity_poly.pdbx_strand_id
1 'polypeptide(L)'
;VLKGQIPNVAGGALGSYLVLSGYLTVKRKEGTIGLFERVSFLIPLALGALFVFWGATAVNSPTHSFDGYGPPLFFIFAAISALLAALDIRVLIRGGLTGAARISRHLWRMCGAFFFASGSFFLGQQKVMPVWMHGSPVLLVLAFAPLAFLVFWLIRVRIGRRFKAPALVGHGAPARRPL
;
A
#
# COMPACT_ATOMS: atom_id res chain seq x y z
N VAL A 1 13.92 -1.05 24.26
CA VAL A 1 13.70 -0.78 22.82
C VAL A 1 14.87 -1.38 22.05
N LEU A 2 14.62 -2.16 21.00
CA LEU A 2 15.65 -2.83 20.19
C LEU A 2 16.54 -1.77 19.50
N LYS A 3 17.78 -1.58 19.97
CA LYS A 3 18.75 -0.64 19.37
C LYS A 3 18.98 -1.02 17.90
N GLY A 4 18.93 -0.03 16.99
CA GLY A 4 19.18 -0.24 15.56
C GLY A 4 18.04 -0.90 14.77
N GLN A 5 16.87 -1.13 15.36
CA GLN A 5 15.74 -1.80 14.69
C GLN A 5 14.49 -0.92 14.58
N ILE A 6 14.54 0.32 15.06
CA ILE A 6 13.40 1.23 15.05
C ILE A 6 12.90 1.50 13.62
N PRO A 7 13.78 1.70 12.60
CA PRO A 7 13.34 1.80 11.20
C PRO A 7 12.58 0.56 10.69
N ASN A 8 13.00 -0.64 11.10
CA ASN A 8 12.33 -1.88 10.73
C ASN A 8 10.94 -1.99 11.36
N VAL A 9 10.78 -1.57 12.61
CA VAL A 9 9.47 -1.52 13.28
C VAL A 9 8.53 -0.57 12.52
N ALA A 10 9.01 0.61 12.10
CA ALA A 10 8.22 1.55 11.31
C ALA A 10 7.83 0.98 9.93
N GLY A 11 8.77 0.32 9.23
CA GLY A 11 8.50 -0.37 7.97
C GLY A 11 7.46 -1.48 8.13
N GLY A 12 7.59 -2.30 9.18
CA GLY A 12 6.63 -3.34 9.53
C GLY A 12 5.24 -2.81 9.89
N ALA A 13 5.17 -1.67 10.60
CA ALA A 13 3.93 -0.98 10.89
C ALA A 13 3.25 -0.48 9.61
N LEU A 14 4.00 0.09 8.67
CA LEU A 14 3.49 0.52 7.36
C LEU A 14 2.95 -0.67 6.55
N GLY A 15 3.68 -1.79 6.53
CA GLY A 15 3.23 -3.03 5.91
C GLY A 15 1.95 -3.60 6.53
N SER A 16 1.89 -3.63 7.86
CA SER A 16 0.71 -4.09 8.62
C SER A 16 -0.51 -3.21 8.34
N TYR A 17 -0.30 -1.89 8.28
CA TYR A 17 -1.33 -0.93 7.88
C TYR A 17 -1.85 -1.19 6.45
N LEU A 18 -0.97 -1.53 5.50
CA LEU A 18 -1.38 -1.92 4.14
C LEU A 18 -2.26 -3.17 4.14
N VAL A 19 -1.88 -4.22 4.88
CA VAL A 19 -2.68 -5.45 5.01
C VAL A 19 -4.05 -5.15 5.60
N LEU A 20 -4.08 -4.45 6.75
CA LEU A 20 -5.33 -4.15 7.45
C LEU A 20 -6.28 -3.29 6.61
N SER A 21 -5.76 -2.22 6.00
CA SER A 21 -6.56 -1.33 5.13
C SER A 21 -7.01 -2.05 3.84
N GLY A 22 -6.18 -2.94 3.28
CA GLY A 22 -6.53 -3.79 2.15
C GLY A 22 -7.64 -4.78 2.49
N TYR A 23 -7.59 -5.42 3.67
CA TYR A 23 -8.61 -6.36 4.14
C TYR A 23 -9.95 -5.65 4.40
N LEU A 24 -9.92 -4.51 5.09
CA LEU A 24 -11.13 -3.73 5.37
C LEU A 24 -11.83 -3.22 4.10
N THR A 25 -11.07 -2.97 3.03
CA THR A 25 -11.62 -2.61 1.71
C THR A 25 -12.60 -3.67 1.19
N VAL A 26 -12.32 -4.96 1.42
CA VAL A 26 -13.13 -6.09 0.93
C VAL A 26 -14.18 -6.53 1.97
N LYS A 27 -13.91 -6.37 3.26
CA LYS A 27 -14.88 -6.74 4.30
C LYS A 27 -16.11 -5.82 4.33
N ARG A 28 -15.94 -4.54 3.97
CA ARG A 28 -17.01 -3.53 4.09
C ARG A 28 -17.96 -3.52 2.91
N LYS A 29 -19.19 -3.08 3.15
CA LYS A 29 -20.19 -2.85 2.10
C LYS A 29 -19.70 -1.79 1.12
N GLU A 30 -20.05 -1.98 -0.16
CA GLU A 30 -19.64 -1.06 -1.22
C GLU A 30 -20.16 0.35 -1.00
N GLY A 31 -19.35 1.35 -1.37
CA GLY A 31 -19.75 2.75 -1.26
C GLY A 31 -19.87 3.27 0.18
N THR A 32 -19.35 2.54 1.17
CA THR A 32 -19.39 2.97 2.58
C THR A 32 -18.02 3.36 3.10
N ILE A 33 -18.00 4.33 4.01
CA ILE A 33 -16.85 4.72 4.82
C ILE A 33 -17.21 4.53 6.30
N GLY A 34 -16.46 3.72 7.00
CA GLY A 34 -16.49 3.55 8.45
C GLY A 34 -15.34 4.25 9.15
N LEU A 35 -15.35 4.21 10.49
CA LEU A 35 -14.46 5.01 11.34
C LEU A 35 -12.97 4.84 11.02
N PHE A 36 -12.50 3.61 10.82
CA PHE A 36 -11.08 3.35 10.53
C PHE A 36 -10.61 4.16 9.31
N GLU A 37 -11.36 4.19 8.21
CA GLU A 37 -10.97 4.87 6.96
C GLU A 37 -10.92 6.38 7.15
N ARG A 38 -11.74 6.92 8.05
CA ARG A 38 -11.72 8.35 8.40
C ARG A 38 -10.41 8.76 9.06
N VAL A 39 -9.75 7.85 9.77
CA VAL A 39 -8.52 8.15 10.53
C VAL A 39 -7.30 7.41 10.00
N SER A 40 -7.46 6.46 9.08
CA SER A 40 -6.41 5.54 8.64
C SER A 40 -5.28 6.27 7.94
N PHE A 41 -5.55 7.40 7.30
CA PHE A 41 -4.55 8.24 6.64
C PHE A 41 -3.56 8.88 7.62
N LEU A 42 -3.91 9.01 8.92
CA LEU A 42 -3.01 9.54 9.94
C LEU A 42 -1.81 8.63 10.19
N ILE A 43 -1.98 7.31 10.01
CA ILE A 43 -0.91 6.32 10.20
C ILE A 43 0.24 6.54 9.19
N PRO A 44 0.01 6.48 7.86
CA PRO A 44 1.08 6.77 6.91
C PRO A 44 1.53 8.23 6.96
N LEU A 45 0.68 9.19 7.36
CA LEU A 45 1.13 10.57 7.56
C LEU A 45 2.18 10.67 8.68
N ALA A 46 1.91 10.07 9.84
CA ALA A 46 2.84 10.06 10.97
C ALA A 46 4.13 9.28 10.65
N LEU A 47 4.02 8.12 10.00
CA LEU A 47 5.18 7.35 9.57
C LEU A 47 6.00 8.10 8.52
N GLY A 48 5.35 8.79 7.57
CA GLY A 48 6.01 9.63 6.58
C GLY A 48 6.82 10.75 7.21
N ALA A 49 6.25 11.47 8.18
CA ALA A 49 6.96 12.50 8.93
C ALA A 49 8.18 11.93 9.69
N LEU A 50 8.01 10.75 10.30
CA LEU A 50 9.09 10.06 10.99
C LEU A 50 10.23 9.65 10.04
N PHE A 51 9.89 9.13 8.85
CA PHE A 51 10.88 8.81 7.82
C PHE A 51 11.59 10.06 7.29
N VAL A 52 10.90 11.19 7.09
CA VAL A 52 11.56 12.46 6.72
C VAL A 52 12.53 12.89 7.81
N PHE A 53 12.12 12.82 9.08
CA PHE A 53 12.97 13.14 10.21
C PHE A 53 14.22 12.25 10.24
N TRP A 54 14.09 10.93 10.12
CA TRP A 54 15.24 10.02 10.07
C TRP A 54 16.11 10.18 8.82
N GLY A 55 15.52 10.51 7.67
CA GLY A 55 16.28 10.86 6.47
C GLY A 55 17.13 12.10 6.70
N ALA A 56 16.57 13.14 7.31
CA ALA A 56 17.28 14.36 7.65
C ALA A 56 18.38 14.12 8.70
N THR A 57 18.13 13.32 9.74
CA THR A 57 19.18 12.98 10.72
C THR A 57 20.28 12.17 10.08
N ALA A 58 19.96 11.21 9.19
CA ALA A 58 20.95 10.43 8.46
C ALA A 58 21.84 11.32 7.57
N VAL A 59 21.26 12.28 6.83
CA VAL A 59 22.01 13.22 5.98
C VAL A 59 23.02 14.04 6.79
N ASN A 60 22.63 14.48 7.99
CA ASN A 60 23.45 15.34 8.85
C ASN A 60 24.37 14.57 9.82
N SER A 61 24.39 13.24 9.73
CA SER A 61 25.24 12.41 10.59
C SER A 61 26.64 12.24 9.98
N PRO A 62 27.71 12.11 10.80
CA PRO A 62 29.07 11.85 10.30
C PRO A 62 29.19 10.57 9.47
N THR A 63 28.33 9.57 9.74
CA THR A 63 28.33 8.28 9.05
C THR A 63 27.37 8.24 7.86
N HIS A 64 26.70 9.35 7.53
CA HIS A 64 25.63 9.40 6.53
C HIS A 64 24.60 8.27 6.68
N SER A 65 24.20 7.96 7.92
CA SER A 65 23.25 6.90 8.23
C SER A 65 22.48 7.16 9.53
N PHE A 66 21.30 6.55 9.65
CA PHE A 66 20.55 6.47 10.89
C PHE A 66 20.22 5.01 11.17
N ASP A 67 20.61 4.50 12.34
CA ASP A 67 20.41 3.09 12.72
C ASP A 67 20.93 2.07 11.68
N GLY A 68 22.00 2.42 10.95
CA GLY A 68 22.60 1.57 9.91
C GLY A 68 21.96 1.64 8.53
N TYR A 69 20.98 2.52 8.33
CA TYR A 69 20.34 2.75 7.03
C TYR A 69 20.76 4.09 6.42
N GLY A 70 20.99 4.09 5.11
CA GLY A 70 21.32 5.30 4.37
C GLY A 70 20.09 6.20 4.11
N PRO A 71 20.29 7.52 3.92
CA PRO A 71 19.23 8.50 3.67
C PRO A 71 18.23 8.14 2.56
N PRO A 72 18.65 7.59 1.39
CA PRO A 72 17.72 7.33 0.29
C PRO A 72 16.55 6.42 0.69
N LEU A 73 16.80 5.43 1.55
CA LEU A 73 15.78 4.50 1.99
C LEU A 73 14.66 5.23 2.75
N PHE A 74 15.02 6.13 3.66
CA PHE A 74 14.07 6.91 4.43
C PHE A 74 13.20 7.80 3.55
N PHE A 75 13.78 8.51 2.59
CA PHE A 75 13.02 9.36 1.68
C PHE A 75 12.08 8.58 0.75
N ILE A 76 12.48 7.37 0.31
CA ILE A 76 11.61 6.48 -0.46
C ILE A 76 10.39 6.07 0.39
N PHE A 77 10.60 5.64 1.64
CA PHE A 77 9.50 5.27 2.53
C PHE A 77 8.62 6.46 2.91
N ALA A 78 9.20 7.66 3.06
CA ALA A 78 8.45 8.90 3.25
C ALA A 78 7.55 9.21 2.05
N ALA A 79 8.06 9.13 0.82
CA ALA A 79 7.31 9.36 -0.40
C ALA A 79 6.17 8.33 -0.57
N ILE A 80 6.44 7.05 -0.31
CA ILE A 80 5.41 6.01 -0.34
C ILE A 80 4.33 6.30 0.71
N SER A 81 4.72 6.69 1.93
CA SER A 81 3.77 7.00 3.00
C SER A 81 2.91 8.21 2.65
N ALA A 82 3.49 9.27 2.10
CA ALA A 82 2.74 10.43 1.60
C ALA A 82 1.74 10.05 0.51
N LEU A 83 2.14 9.19 -0.44
CA LEU A 83 1.24 8.66 -1.47
C LEU A 83 0.08 7.87 -0.85
N LEU A 84 0.34 7.01 0.14
CA LEU A 84 -0.70 6.23 0.80
C LEU A 84 -1.70 7.12 1.57
N ALA A 85 -1.22 8.18 2.22
CA ALA A 85 -2.05 9.16 2.90
C ALA A 85 -2.93 9.93 1.88
N ALA A 86 -2.33 10.42 0.79
CA ALA A 86 -3.05 11.14 -0.26
C ALA A 86 -4.13 10.27 -0.93
N LEU A 87 -3.83 8.99 -1.18
CA LEU A 87 -4.78 8.03 -1.74
C LEU A 87 -5.95 7.76 -0.79
N ASP A 88 -5.71 7.67 0.53
CA ASP A 88 -6.80 7.50 1.50
C ASP A 88 -7.66 8.76 1.63
N ILE A 89 -7.04 9.95 1.66
CA ILE A 89 -7.79 11.23 1.64
C ILE A 89 -8.68 11.32 0.39
N ARG A 90 -8.19 10.89 -0.78
CA ARG A 90 -9.00 10.81 -2.00
C ARG A 90 -10.22 9.91 -1.85
N VAL A 91 -10.11 8.81 -1.12
CA VAL A 91 -11.25 7.91 -0.84
C VAL A 91 -12.26 8.59 0.06
N LEU A 92 -11.79 9.33 1.07
CA LEU A 92 -12.65 10.10 1.98
C LEU A 92 -13.45 11.17 1.26
N ILE A 93 -12.79 11.95 0.41
CA ILE A 93 -13.43 13.00 -0.39
C ILE A 93 -14.51 12.40 -1.32
N ARG A 94 -14.29 11.17 -1.82
CA ARG A 94 -15.23 10.49 -2.74
C ARG A 94 -16.38 9.76 -2.05
N GLY A 95 -16.42 9.72 -0.72
CA GLY A 95 -17.52 9.07 0.01
C GLY A 95 -17.51 7.53 -0.01
N GLY A 96 -16.44 6.91 -0.51
CA GLY A 96 -16.28 5.45 -0.58
C GLY A 96 -15.86 4.95 -1.96
N LEU A 97 -15.74 3.62 -2.11
CA LEU A 97 -15.38 2.98 -3.37
C LEU A 97 -16.34 1.84 -3.71
N THR A 98 -16.63 1.68 -5.01
CA THR A 98 -17.46 0.62 -5.58
C THR A 98 -16.73 -0.10 -6.72
N GLY A 99 -17.15 -1.33 -7.04
CA GLY A 99 -16.69 -2.08 -8.21
C GLY A 99 -15.16 -2.11 -8.43
N ALA A 100 -14.73 -1.77 -9.65
CA ALA A 100 -13.32 -1.85 -10.07
C ALA A 100 -12.37 -0.99 -9.22
N ALA A 101 -12.81 0.17 -8.72
CA ALA A 101 -11.99 1.05 -7.90
C ALA A 101 -11.68 0.41 -6.53
N ARG A 102 -12.68 -0.27 -5.95
CA ARG A 102 -12.56 -1.02 -4.70
C ARG A 102 -11.59 -2.20 -4.85
N ILE A 103 -11.74 -2.99 -5.90
CA ILE A 103 -10.83 -4.12 -6.20
C ILE A 103 -9.40 -3.62 -6.41
N SER A 104 -9.24 -2.51 -7.14
CA SER A 104 -7.92 -1.92 -7.39
C SER A 104 -7.25 -1.41 -6.12
N ARG A 105 -8.01 -0.80 -5.20
CA ARG A 105 -7.49 -0.40 -3.89
C ARG A 105 -7.03 -1.61 -3.10
N HIS A 106 -7.83 -2.67 -3.04
CA HIS A 106 -7.46 -3.90 -2.35
C HIS A 106 -6.17 -4.50 -2.93
N LEU A 107 -6.11 -4.63 -4.25
CA LEU A 107 -4.97 -5.21 -4.95
C LEU A 107 -3.68 -4.43 -4.70
N TRP A 108 -3.70 -3.09 -4.85
CA TRP A 108 -2.54 -2.26 -4.56
C TRP A 108 -2.10 -2.34 -3.10
N ARG A 109 -3.04 -2.37 -2.16
CA ARG A 109 -2.73 -2.50 -0.72
C ARG A 109 -2.09 -3.85 -0.39
N MET A 110 -2.65 -4.95 -0.86
CA MET A 110 -2.14 -6.29 -0.59
C MET A 110 -0.84 -6.60 -1.32
N CYS A 111 -0.74 -6.28 -2.62
CA CYS A 111 0.50 -6.49 -3.36
C CYS A 111 1.62 -5.57 -2.89
N GLY A 112 1.30 -4.33 -2.47
CA GLY A 112 2.26 -3.43 -1.83
C GLY A 112 2.77 -3.99 -0.50
N ALA A 113 1.88 -4.52 0.35
CA ALA A 113 2.29 -5.20 1.58
C ALA A 113 3.17 -6.42 1.30
N PHE A 114 2.82 -7.22 0.30
CA PHE A 114 3.61 -8.38 -0.09
C PHE A 114 4.96 -7.99 -0.67
N PHE A 115 5.04 -6.90 -1.45
CA PHE A 115 6.31 -6.33 -1.89
C PHE A 115 7.18 -5.90 -0.72
N PHE A 116 6.62 -5.26 0.31
CA PHE A 116 7.40 -4.91 1.50
C PHE A 116 7.94 -6.15 2.22
N ALA A 117 7.10 -7.16 2.42
CA ALA A 117 7.52 -8.41 3.08
C ALA A 117 8.61 -9.13 2.28
N SER A 118 8.40 -9.32 0.98
CA SER A 118 9.35 -10.00 0.10
C SER A 118 10.64 -9.20 -0.11
N GLY A 119 10.57 -7.88 -0.28
CA GLY A 119 11.74 -7.00 -0.36
C GLY A 119 12.57 -7.04 0.93
N SER A 120 11.92 -6.94 2.10
CA SER A 120 12.62 -7.07 3.38
C SER A 120 13.28 -8.45 3.55
N PHE A 121 12.60 -9.53 3.12
CA PHE A 121 13.11 -10.88 3.26
C PHE A 121 14.25 -11.20 2.28
N PHE A 122 14.05 -10.97 0.98
CA PHE A 122 14.98 -11.36 -0.07
C PHE A 122 16.11 -10.35 -0.30
N LEU A 123 15.88 -9.04 -0.08
CA LEU A 123 16.91 -8.01 -0.28
C LEU A 123 17.47 -7.50 1.04
N GLY A 124 16.60 -7.28 2.03
CA GLY A 124 17.00 -6.75 3.34
C GLY A 124 17.71 -7.77 4.24
N GLN A 125 17.44 -9.06 4.07
CA GLN A 125 17.98 -10.13 4.91
C GLN A 125 18.71 -11.20 4.10
N GLN A 126 19.51 -10.83 3.10
CA GLN A 126 20.26 -11.80 2.30
C GLN A 126 21.08 -12.78 3.15
N LYS A 127 21.58 -12.35 4.31
CA LYS A 127 22.34 -13.21 5.24
C LYS A 127 21.63 -14.48 5.72
N VAL A 128 20.29 -14.57 5.65
CA VAL A 128 19.55 -15.80 6.02
C VAL A 128 19.33 -16.73 4.82
N MET A 129 19.72 -16.31 3.63
CA MET A 129 19.64 -17.12 2.42
C MET A 129 20.85 -18.07 2.34
N PRO A 130 20.70 -19.20 1.63
CA PRO A 130 21.83 -19.96 1.14
C PRO A 130 22.87 -19.07 0.42
N VAL A 131 24.15 -19.31 0.69
CA VAL A 131 25.27 -18.49 0.18
C VAL A 131 25.26 -18.36 -1.35
N TRP A 132 24.84 -19.40 -2.06
CA TRP A 132 24.74 -19.40 -3.54
C TRP A 132 23.67 -18.44 -4.09
N MET A 133 22.74 -17.96 -3.26
CA MET A 133 21.75 -16.95 -3.66
C MET A 133 22.18 -15.51 -3.37
N HIS A 134 23.24 -15.29 -2.59
CA HIS A 134 23.68 -13.95 -2.25
C HIS A 134 24.07 -13.18 -3.53
N GLY A 135 23.52 -11.98 -3.72
CA GLY A 135 23.73 -11.20 -4.94
C GLY A 135 23.08 -11.78 -6.21
N SER A 136 22.38 -12.91 -6.14
CA SER A 136 21.74 -13.53 -7.30
C SER A 136 20.55 -12.69 -7.79
N PRO A 137 20.36 -12.54 -9.11
CA PRO A 137 19.17 -11.91 -9.69
C PRO A 137 17.85 -12.58 -9.27
N VAL A 138 17.90 -13.85 -8.86
CA VAL A 138 16.72 -14.58 -8.38
C VAL A 138 16.08 -13.87 -7.18
N LEU A 139 16.88 -13.31 -6.26
CA LEU A 139 16.35 -12.59 -5.10
C LEU A 139 15.66 -11.29 -5.50
N LEU A 140 16.15 -10.61 -6.54
CA LEU A 140 15.47 -9.44 -7.12
C LEU A 140 14.13 -9.85 -7.75
N VAL A 141 14.12 -10.91 -8.54
CA VAL A 141 12.87 -11.41 -9.15
C VAL A 141 11.84 -11.75 -8.07
N LEU A 142 12.23 -12.46 -7.02
CA LEU A 142 11.33 -12.83 -5.92
C LEU A 142 10.84 -11.61 -5.12
N ALA A 143 11.71 -10.63 -4.87
CA ALA A 143 11.34 -9.39 -4.21
C ALA A 143 10.36 -8.55 -5.03
N PHE A 144 10.55 -8.44 -6.34
CA PHE A 144 9.75 -7.57 -7.21
C PHE A 144 8.55 -8.26 -7.87
N ALA A 145 8.44 -9.59 -7.80
CA ALA A 145 7.31 -10.35 -8.35
C ALA A 145 5.92 -9.83 -7.92
N PRO A 146 5.68 -9.43 -6.64
CA PRO A 146 4.39 -8.87 -6.24
C PRO A 146 4.02 -7.58 -6.99
N LEU A 147 5.01 -6.76 -7.39
CA LEU A 147 4.76 -5.56 -8.19
C LEU A 147 4.42 -5.89 -9.64
N ALA A 148 5.06 -6.89 -10.23
CA ALA A 148 4.70 -7.36 -11.57
C ALA A 148 3.25 -7.88 -11.59
N PHE A 149 2.89 -8.67 -10.58
CA PHE A 149 1.52 -9.16 -10.40
C PHE A 149 0.52 -8.01 -10.22
N LEU A 150 0.87 -7.02 -9.41
CA LEU A 150 0.07 -5.82 -9.20
C LEU A 150 -0.22 -5.08 -10.49
N VAL A 151 0.80 -4.81 -11.31
CA VAL A 151 0.65 -4.13 -12.60
C VAL A 151 -0.28 -4.91 -13.53
N PHE A 152 -0.03 -6.20 -13.70
CA PHE A 152 -0.85 -7.08 -14.53
C PHE A 152 -2.34 -7.03 -14.11
N TRP A 153 -2.62 -7.19 -12.81
CA TRP A 153 -3.99 -7.22 -12.31
C TRP A 153 -4.65 -5.84 -12.28
N LEU A 154 -3.91 -4.76 -12.05
CA LEU A 154 -4.46 -3.41 -12.16
C LEU A 154 -4.91 -3.11 -13.58
N ILE A 155 -4.09 -3.45 -14.58
CA ILE A 155 -4.44 -3.32 -16.01
C ILE A 155 -5.71 -4.13 -16.28
N ARG A 156 -5.72 -5.42 -15.89
CA ARG A 156 -6.85 -6.33 -16.13
C ARG A 156 -8.14 -5.90 -15.44
N VAL A 157 -8.08 -5.34 -14.22
CA VAL A 157 -9.27 -4.89 -13.47
C VAL A 157 -9.79 -3.55 -13.98
N ARG A 158 -8.90 -2.61 -14.32
CA ARG A 158 -9.30 -1.25 -14.76
C ARG A 158 -9.74 -1.20 -16.22
N ILE A 159 -9.11 -2.00 -17.08
CA ILE A 159 -9.35 -1.97 -18.53
C ILE A 159 -10.27 -3.13 -18.95
N GLY A 160 -10.30 -4.24 -18.19
CA GLY A 160 -11.12 -5.40 -18.51
C GLY A 160 -12.63 -5.11 -18.45
N ARG A 161 -13.34 -5.48 -19.53
CA ARG A 161 -14.80 -5.28 -19.68
C ARG A 161 -15.64 -6.01 -18.61
N ARG A 162 -15.05 -7.02 -17.95
CA ARG A 162 -15.73 -7.92 -17.00
C ARG A 162 -16.11 -7.27 -15.66
N PHE A 163 -15.60 -6.08 -15.35
CA PHE A 163 -15.91 -5.34 -14.11
C PHE A 163 -16.67 -4.02 -14.35
N LYS A 164 -17.03 -3.71 -15.60
CA LYS A 164 -18.03 -2.67 -15.86
C LYS A 164 -19.39 -3.27 -15.47
N ALA A 165 -20.04 -2.72 -14.45
CA ALA A 165 -21.41 -3.08 -14.15
C ALA A 165 -22.28 -2.87 -15.42
N PRO A 166 -23.29 -3.71 -15.67
CA PRO A 166 -24.27 -3.40 -16.71
C PRO A 166 -24.82 -2.01 -16.41
N ALA A 167 -24.83 -1.12 -17.40
CA ALA A 167 -25.58 0.11 -17.30
C ALA A 167 -26.99 -0.26 -16.84
N LEU A 168 -27.46 0.34 -15.74
CA LEU A 168 -28.85 0.24 -15.34
C LEU A 168 -29.66 0.65 -16.57
N VAL A 169 -30.25 -0.33 -17.25
CA VAL A 169 -31.22 -0.09 -18.32
C VAL A 169 -32.36 0.62 -17.63
N GLY A 170 -32.41 1.94 -17.81
CA GLY A 170 -33.49 2.78 -17.31
C GLY A 170 -34.81 2.20 -17.81
N HIS A 171 -35.56 1.59 -16.91
CA HIS A 171 -36.98 1.41 -17.12
C HIS A 171 -37.62 2.77 -16.88
N GLY A 172 -37.80 3.51 -17.98
CA GLY A 172 -38.73 4.61 -18.04
C GLY A 172 -40.12 4.14 -17.58
N ALA A 173 -40.76 5.01 -16.80
CA ALA A 173 -42.07 4.89 -16.16
C ALA A 173 -43.24 4.79 -17.17
N PRO A 174 -44.54 4.92 -16.80
CA PRO A 174 -45.22 4.86 -15.49
C PRO A 174 -46.45 3.91 -15.49
N ALA A 175 -47.03 3.63 -14.33
CA ALA A 175 -48.44 3.23 -14.27
C ALA A 175 -49.10 3.83 -13.01
N ARG A 176 -49.67 5.03 -13.18
CA ARG A 176 -50.82 5.42 -12.36
C ARG A 176 -51.93 4.41 -12.64
N ARG A 177 -52.56 3.88 -11.60
CA ARG A 177 -53.95 3.40 -11.70
C ARG A 177 -54.78 4.09 -10.61
N PRO A 178 -55.99 4.56 -10.96
CA PRO A 178 -56.93 5.12 -10.01
C PRO A 178 -57.62 4.01 -9.24
N LEU A 179 -57.85 4.22 -7.94
CA LEU A 179 -59.15 4.42 -7.30
C LEU A 179 -58.91 4.63 -5.81
#